data_AF-A0A2G5TAN2-F1
#
_entry.id   AF-A0A2G5TAN2-F1
#
_cell.length_a   1.000
_cell.length_b   1.000
_cell.length_c   1.000
_cell.angle_alpha   90.00
_cell.angle_beta   90.00
_cell.angle_gamma   90.00
#
_symmetry.space_group_name_H-M   'P 1'
#
loop_
_entity.id
_entity.type
_entity.pdbx_description
1 polymer ?
#
loop_
_entity_poly.entity_id
_entity_poly.type
_entity_poly.pdbx_seq_one_letter_code
_entity_poly.pdbx_strand_id
1 'polypeptide(L)'
;MREDSAIVFNSYFNSKWDREERRTLPLISTRLLRINIKVSKNNYMSTIEECQFEECQESGWIKTFEHRLNFKTIEYLTIRGGTIKDLQIFDPTNHQEDEQYGEMNYEEEPNEEDVYENDQHEISYD
;
A
#
# COMPACT_ATOMS: atom_id res chain seq x y z
N MET A 1 -32.45 -8.34 16.48
CA MET A 1 -31.02 -8.66 16.55
C MET A 1 -30.58 -8.95 15.14
N ARG A 2 -29.70 -8.14 14.54
CA ARG A 2 -29.09 -8.50 13.25
C ARG A 2 -28.14 -9.65 13.53
N GLU A 3 -28.12 -10.66 12.67
CA GLU A 3 -27.05 -11.68 12.68
C GLU A 3 -25.70 -10.96 12.76
N ASP A 4 -24.86 -11.37 13.70
CA ASP A 4 -23.59 -10.69 13.98
C ASP A 4 -22.74 -10.63 12.71
N SER A 5 -22.62 -9.43 12.12
CA SER A 5 -21.77 -9.19 10.95
C SER A 5 -20.33 -9.57 11.29
N ALA A 6 -19.85 -10.68 10.73
CA ALA A 6 -18.53 -11.20 10.99
C ALA A 6 -17.72 -11.35 9.70
N ILE A 7 -16.43 -11.08 9.81
CA ILE A 7 -15.45 -11.51 8.80
C ILE A 7 -15.04 -12.94 9.15
N VAL A 8 -15.13 -13.81 8.15
CA VAL A 8 -14.82 -15.24 8.27
C VAL A 8 -13.51 -15.53 7.55
N PHE A 9 -12.58 -16.15 8.27
CA PHE A 9 -11.30 -16.63 7.76
C PHE A 9 -11.34 -18.15 7.69
N ASN A 10 -10.90 -18.71 6.57
CA ASN A 10 -10.84 -20.15 6.39
C ASN A 10 -9.81 -20.54 5.34
N SER A 11 -9.54 -21.84 5.24
CA SER A 11 -8.77 -22.44 4.15
C SER A 11 -9.60 -23.54 3.50
N TYR A 12 -9.48 -23.64 2.18
CA TYR A 12 -10.11 -24.69 1.39
C TYR A 12 -9.03 -25.56 0.77
N PHE A 13 -9.05 -26.86 1.08
CA PHE A 13 -8.11 -27.83 0.54
C PHE A 13 -8.75 -29.22 0.55
N ASN A 14 -8.31 -30.11 -0.34
CA ASN A 14 -8.88 -31.45 -0.49
C ASN A 14 -10.41 -31.44 -0.65
N SER A 15 -10.91 -30.47 -1.42
CA SER A 15 -12.33 -30.27 -1.71
C SER A 15 -13.24 -30.04 -0.50
N LYS A 16 -12.68 -29.53 0.62
CA LYS A 16 -13.44 -29.21 1.82
C LYS A 16 -12.98 -27.91 2.47
N TRP A 17 -13.92 -27.22 3.10
CA TRP A 17 -13.64 -26.12 4.02
C TRP A 17 -13.13 -26.67 5.35
N ASP A 18 -12.14 -26.02 5.92
CA ASP A 18 -11.65 -26.31 7.25
C ASP A 18 -12.44 -25.50 8.31
N ARG A 19 -12.00 -25.50 9.57
CA ARG A 19 -12.67 -24.78 10.66
C ARG A 19 -12.63 -23.27 10.42
N GLU A 20 -13.79 -22.64 10.45
CA GLU A 20 -13.92 -21.19 10.40
C GLU A 20 -13.29 -20.51 11.61
N GLU A 21 -12.65 -19.38 11.37
CA GLU A 21 -12.29 -18.40 12.38
C GLU A 21 -13.06 -17.11 12.12
N ARG A 22 -13.82 -16.66 13.11
CA ARG A 22 -14.70 -15.50 12.96
C ARG A 22 -14.17 -14.32 13.76
N ARG A 23 -14.29 -13.12 13.20
CA ARG A 23 -14.00 -11.88 13.91
C ARG A 23 -15.07 -10.85 13.55
N THR A 24 -15.63 -10.20 14.56
CA THR A 24 -16.63 -9.15 14.36
C THR A 24 -16.06 -8.06 13.46
N LEU A 25 -16.86 -7.59 12.50
CA LEU A 25 -16.51 -6.46 11.65
C LEU A 25 -16.29 -5.24 12.56
N PRO A 26 -15.18 -4.49 12.42
CA PRO A 26 -14.90 -3.40 13.35
C PRO A 26 -15.95 -2.30 13.28
N LEU A 27 -16.58 -2.11 12.11
CA LEU A 27 -17.39 -0.95 11.80
C LEU A 27 -18.56 -1.31 10.88
N ILE A 28 -19.72 -0.69 11.11
CA ILE A 28 -20.87 -0.70 10.19
C ILE A 28 -20.82 0.64 9.44
N SER A 29 -20.04 0.71 8.36
CA SER A 29 -19.82 1.97 7.64
C SER A 29 -20.08 1.81 6.15
N THR A 30 -20.71 2.83 5.55
CA THR A 30 -20.91 2.96 4.10
C THR A 30 -19.68 3.55 3.40
N ARG A 31 -18.56 3.68 4.12
CA ARG A 31 -17.32 4.29 3.64
C ARG A 31 -16.43 3.28 2.90
N LEU A 32 -15.41 3.79 2.24
CA LEU A 32 -14.37 2.95 1.64
C LEU A 32 -13.56 2.28 2.75
N LEU A 33 -13.24 1.00 2.56
CA LEU A 33 -12.41 0.24 3.46
C LEU A 33 -11.07 -0.05 2.77
N ARG A 34 -9.96 0.16 3.48
CA ARG A 34 -8.67 -0.39 3.09
C ARG A 34 -8.40 -1.63 3.93
N ILE A 35 -8.19 -2.76 3.26
CA ILE A 35 -7.80 -4.02 3.88
C ILE A 35 -6.33 -4.24 3.56
N ASN A 36 -5.49 -4.25 4.60
CA ASN A 36 -4.07 -4.57 4.45
C ASN A 36 -3.85 -6.01 4.90
N ILE A 37 -3.10 -6.79 4.11
CA ILE A 37 -2.73 -8.16 4.46
C ILE A 37 -1.22 -8.29 4.40
N LYS A 38 -0.59 -8.41 5.57
CA LYS A 38 0.84 -8.67 5.69
C LYS A 38 1.09 -10.17 5.77
N VAL A 39 1.90 -10.70 4.86
CA VAL A 39 2.36 -12.09 4.91
C VAL A 39 3.60 -12.17 5.80
N SER A 40 3.56 -13.01 6.81
CA SER A 40 4.68 -13.30 7.71
C SER A 40 5.08 -14.77 7.60
N LYS A 41 6.19 -15.16 8.25
CA LYS A 41 6.68 -16.55 8.25
C LYS A 41 5.63 -17.58 8.67
N ASN A 42 4.78 -17.24 9.65
CA ASN A 42 3.87 -18.20 10.29
C ASN A 42 2.38 -17.89 10.07
N ASN A 43 2.04 -16.69 9.60
CA ASN A 43 0.65 -16.26 9.47
C ASN A 43 0.48 -15.14 8.43
N TYR A 44 -0.77 -14.87 8.12
CA TYR A 44 -1.24 -13.61 7.55
C TYR A 44 -1.72 -12.70 8.68
N MET A 45 -1.39 -11.43 8.63
CA MET A 45 -1.93 -10.42 9.53
C MET A 45 -2.75 -9.42 8.73
N SER A 46 -4.04 -9.35 9.03
CA SER A 46 -4.98 -8.44 8.38
C SER A 46 -5.31 -7.26 9.29
N THR A 47 -5.30 -6.06 8.72
CA THR A 47 -5.81 -4.84 9.36
C THR A 47 -6.85 -4.18 8.47
N ILE A 48 -7.74 -3.39 9.08
CA ILE A 48 -8.78 -2.65 8.38
C ILE A 48 -8.72 -1.19 8.77
N GLU A 49 -8.71 -0.31 7.78
CA GLU A 49 -8.81 1.14 7.93
C GLU A 49 -10.10 1.63 7.27
N GLU A 50 -10.69 2.68 7.83
CA GLU A 50 -11.76 3.41 7.17
C GLU A 50 -11.22 4.64 6.46
N CYS A 51 -11.58 4.77 5.19
CA CYS A 51 -11.09 5.85 4.34
C CYS A 51 -12.21 6.82 4.01
N GLN A 52 -11.90 8.11 4.17
CA GLN A 52 -12.69 9.23 3.69
C GLN A 52 -11.84 9.98 2.66
N PHE A 53 -12.20 9.84 1.38
CA PHE A 53 -11.38 10.30 0.24
C PHE A 53 -10.01 9.59 0.16
N GLU A 54 -8.91 10.31 0.43
CA GLU A 54 -7.54 9.79 0.42
C GLU A 54 -6.99 9.54 1.84
N GLU A 55 -7.68 10.05 2.85
CA GLU A 55 -7.29 9.90 4.26
C GLU A 55 -7.92 8.63 4.82
N CYS A 56 -7.09 7.74 5.38
CA CYS A 56 -7.53 6.53 6.04
C CYS A 56 -7.17 6.57 7.52
N GLN A 57 -8.13 6.22 8.37
CA GLN A 57 -7.96 6.15 9.80
C GLN A 57 -7.92 4.68 10.25
N GLU A 58 -6.93 4.35 11.07
CA GLU A 58 -6.83 3.03 11.70
C GLU A 58 -8.04 2.77 12.59
N SER A 59 -8.65 1.60 12.42
CA SER A 59 -9.75 1.15 13.28
C SER A 59 -9.28 0.44 14.56
N GLY A 60 -7.98 0.18 14.69
CA GLY A 60 -7.42 -0.73 15.70
C GLY A 60 -7.80 -2.20 15.48
N TRP A 61 -8.48 -2.54 14.38
CA TRP A 61 -8.86 -3.90 14.07
C TRP A 61 -7.69 -4.68 13.49
N ILE A 62 -7.38 -5.80 14.13
CA ILE A 62 -6.30 -6.69 13.75
C ILE A 62 -6.80 -8.13 13.85
N LYS A 63 -6.48 -8.95 12.84
CA LYS A 63 -6.69 -10.40 12.87
C LYS A 63 -5.48 -11.12 12.27
N THR A 64 -4.92 -12.07 12.99
CA THR A 64 -3.91 -13.01 12.47
C THR A 64 -4.57 -14.32 12.04
N PHE A 65 -4.13 -14.91 10.94
CA PHE A 65 -4.59 -16.21 10.45
C PHE A 65 -3.38 -17.09 10.13
N GLU A 66 -3.24 -18.20 10.84
CA GLU A 66 -2.08 -19.09 10.69
C GLU A 66 -2.07 -19.80 9.34
N HIS A 67 -0.87 -20.06 8.82
CA HIS A 67 -0.70 -20.80 7.57
C HIS A 67 -1.17 -22.24 7.73
N ARG A 68 -2.27 -22.60 7.06
CA ARG A 68 -2.74 -24.00 6.95
C ARG A 68 -2.20 -24.71 5.71
N LEU A 69 -1.71 -23.93 4.75
CA LEU A 69 -1.03 -24.35 3.53
C LEU A 69 0.25 -23.53 3.39
N ASN A 70 1.19 -24.00 2.58
CA ASN A 70 2.43 -23.27 2.33
C ASN A 70 2.14 -21.98 1.54
N PHE A 71 2.27 -20.81 2.20
CA PHE A 71 1.97 -19.52 1.56
C PHE A 71 2.82 -19.23 0.31
N LYS A 72 4.00 -19.86 0.20
CA LYS A 72 4.87 -19.71 -0.97
C LYS A 72 4.30 -20.33 -2.26
N THR A 73 3.25 -21.12 -2.16
CA THR A 73 2.58 -21.73 -3.32
C THR A 73 1.37 -20.92 -3.81
N ILE A 74 1.13 -19.73 -3.25
CA ILE A 74 0.04 -18.85 -3.69
C ILE A 74 0.49 -18.10 -4.94
N GLU A 75 -0.21 -18.34 -6.04
CA GLU A 75 0.09 -17.73 -7.34
C GLU A 75 -1.00 -16.73 -7.80
N TYR A 76 -2.19 -16.80 -7.20
CA TYR A 76 -3.35 -16.03 -7.66
C TYR A 76 -4.02 -15.31 -6.50
N LEU A 77 -4.37 -14.05 -6.72
CA LEU A 77 -5.30 -13.29 -5.89
C LEU A 77 -6.63 -13.18 -6.64
N THR A 78 -7.73 -13.54 -5.98
CA THR A 78 -9.07 -13.39 -6.54
C THR A 78 -9.94 -12.62 -5.56
N ILE A 79 -10.55 -11.54 -6.02
CA ILE A 79 -11.50 -10.73 -5.25
C ILE A 79 -12.88 -10.88 -5.90
N ARG A 80 -13.89 -11.20 -5.09
CA ARG A 80 -15.27 -11.40 -5.56
C ARG A 80 -16.24 -10.65 -4.65
N GLY A 81 -17.28 -10.10 -5.27
CA GLY A 81 -18.27 -9.25 -4.60
C GLY A 81 -17.76 -7.83 -4.34
N GLY A 82 -18.69 -6.87 -4.25
CA GLY A 82 -18.38 -5.46 -4.03
C GLY A 82 -17.69 -4.76 -5.20
N THR A 83 -17.27 -3.52 -4.95
CA THR A 83 -16.50 -2.68 -5.88
C THR A 83 -15.10 -2.46 -5.32
N ILE A 84 -14.08 -2.60 -6.17
CA ILE A 84 -12.68 -2.37 -5.80
C ILE A 84 -12.27 -1.01 -6.37
N LYS A 85 -11.72 -0.14 -5.52
CA LYS A 85 -11.17 1.15 -5.96
C LYS A 85 -9.73 0.98 -6.46
N ASP A 86 -8.92 0.23 -5.73
CA ASP A 86 -7.49 0.05 -5.99
C ASP A 86 -6.98 -1.27 -5.40
N LEU A 87 -5.87 -1.80 -5.95
CA LEU A 87 -5.17 -3.00 -5.47
C LEU A 87 -3.66 -2.80 -5.63
N GLN A 88 -2.94 -2.91 -4.51
CA GLN A 88 -1.49 -2.78 -4.48
C GLN A 88 -0.87 -4.05 -3.86
N ILE A 89 0.18 -4.56 -4.48
CA ILE A 89 0.93 -5.72 -4.00
C ILE A 89 2.39 -5.28 -3.86
N PHE A 90 2.92 -5.39 -2.64
CA PHE A 90 4.28 -4.98 -2.33
C PHE A 90 5.13 -6.21 -2.04
N ASP A 91 6.22 -6.39 -2.80
CA ASP A 91 7.29 -7.31 -2.46
C ASP A 91 8.49 -6.50 -1.95
N PRO A 92 8.75 -6.48 -0.62
CA PRO A 92 9.85 -5.69 -0.07
C PRO A 92 11.24 -6.22 -0.46
N THR A 93 11.31 -7.39 -1.12
CA THR A 93 12.55 -7.97 -1.62
C THR A 93 12.79 -7.68 -3.10
N ASN A 94 11.80 -7.10 -3.79
CA ASN A 94 11.90 -6.74 -5.19
C ASN A 94 12.30 -5.26 -5.33
N HIS A 95 13.60 -4.98 -5.28
CA HIS A 95 14.16 -3.63 -5.45
C HIS A 95 14.13 -3.11 -6.90
N GLN A 96 13.37 -3.73 -7.81
CA GLN A 96 13.37 -3.36 -9.23
C GLN A 96 12.49 -2.17 -9.58
N GLU A 97 11.63 -1.70 -8.66
CA GLU A 97 10.67 -0.62 -8.96
C GLU A 97 11.17 0.80 -8.60
N ASP A 98 12.28 0.92 -7.87
CA ASP A 98 12.83 2.22 -7.45
C ASP A 98 13.66 2.93 -8.56
N GLU A 99 13.91 2.28 -9.71
CA GLU A 99 14.75 2.85 -10.78
C GLU A 99 13.96 3.44 -11.97
N GLN A 100 12.62 3.41 -12.00
CA GLN A 100 11.87 3.80 -13.22
C GLN A 100 11.24 5.22 -13.19
N TYR A 101 11.40 5.98 -12.11
CA TYR A 101 10.91 7.38 -12.04
C TYR A 101 12.01 8.32 -11.53
N GLY A 102 13.13 8.40 -12.26
CA GLY A 102 14.28 9.19 -11.81
C GLY A 102 15.29 9.62 -12.86
N GLU A 103 14.98 9.61 -14.16
CA GLU A 103 15.82 10.28 -15.16
C GLU A 103 14.99 11.33 -15.93
N MET A 104 14.77 12.48 -15.29
CA MET A 104 14.65 13.72 -16.06
C MET A 104 16.05 14.29 -16.22
N ASN A 105 16.64 14.07 -17.40
CA ASN A 105 17.86 14.74 -17.84
C ASN A 105 17.62 16.25 -17.80
N TYR A 106 18.22 16.95 -16.85
CA TYR A 106 18.50 18.37 -17.02
C TYR A 106 19.65 18.43 -18.02
N GLU A 107 19.34 18.80 -19.26
CA GLU A 107 20.36 19.20 -20.23
C GLU A 107 21.07 20.44 -19.64
N GLU A 108 22.32 20.28 -19.21
CA GLU A 108 23.20 21.41 -18.89
C GLU A 108 23.46 22.17 -20.18
N GLU A 109 22.90 23.39 -20.30
CA GLU A 109 23.27 24.30 -21.38
C GLU A 109 24.76 24.70 -21.27
N PRO A 110 25.47 24.86 -22.40
CA PRO A 110 26.91 25.11 -22.39
C PRO A 110 27.23 26.54 -21.97
N ASN A 111 28.19 26.70 -21.05
CA ASN A 111 28.85 27.97 -20.77
C ASN A 111 29.63 28.44 -22.01
N GLU A 112 29.13 29.48 -22.68
CA GLU A 112 29.92 30.28 -23.62
C GLU A 112 30.08 31.70 -23.04
N GLU A 113 31.34 32.03 -22.76
CA GLU A 113 32.02 33.35 -22.88
C GLU A 113 31.31 34.57 -22.22
N ASP A 114 31.95 35.30 -21.30
CA ASP A 114 32.81 36.40 -21.73
C ASP A 114 33.76 36.87 -20.60
N VAL A 115 35.05 36.78 -20.89
CA VAL A 115 36.11 37.59 -20.27
C VAL A 115 36.03 38.97 -20.92
N TYR A 116 35.89 40.08 -20.17
CA TYR A 116 36.64 41.33 -20.40
C TYR A 116 36.59 42.29 -19.18
N GLU A 117 37.81 42.58 -18.70
CA GLU A 117 38.39 43.86 -18.23
C GLU A 117 37.54 44.91 -17.49
N ASN A 118 38.02 45.20 -16.26
CA ASN A 118 38.29 46.53 -15.69
C ASN A 118 37.80 47.75 -16.49
N ASP A 119 36.86 48.54 -15.94
CA ASP A 119 37.11 49.95 -15.65
C ASP A 119 35.93 50.62 -14.90
N GLN A 120 36.28 51.14 -13.71
CA GLN A 120 35.96 52.46 -13.16
C GLN A 120 34.52 52.94 -12.86
N HIS A 121 34.51 53.58 -11.69
CA HIS A 121 33.60 54.59 -11.11
C HIS A 121 32.33 54.09 -10.40
N GLU A 122 32.27 54.13 -9.05
CA GLU A 122 31.93 55.31 -8.20
C GLU A 122 30.63 55.97 -8.72
N ILE A 123 29.53 56.17 -7.98
CA ILE A 123 29.31 56.60 -6.57
C ILE A 123 27.83 56.30 -6.24
N SER A 124 27.47 55.98 -4.99
CA SER A 124 26.31 56.59 -4.32
C SER A 124 26.29 56.23 -2.82
N TYR A 125 26.49 57.22 -1.96
CA TYR A 125 25.87 57.28 -0.64
C TYR A 125 25.37 58.73 -0.46
N ASP A 126 24.07 58.85 -0.16
CA ASP A 126 23.28 60.01 0.31
C ASP A 126 23.54 61.42 -0.28
#